data_AF-A0A7Y4VR67-F1
#
_entry.id   AF-A0A7Y4VR67-F1
#
_cell.length_a   1.000
_cell.length_b   1.000
_cell.length_c   1.000
_cell.angle_alpha   90.00
_cell.angle_beta   90.00
_cell.angle_gamma   90.00
#
_symmetry.space_group_name_H-M   'P 1'
#
loop_
_entity.id
_entity.type
_entity.pdbx_description
1 polymer ?
#
loop_
_entity_poly.entity_id
_entity_poly.type
_entity_poly.pdbx_seq_one_letter_code
_entity_poly.pdbx_strand_id
1 'polypeptide(L)'
;MAAAGHADDLDGPLFRPLRHNGRSRTARRHMAPDAIDRVLRKYAARLGLTHAYSAHSMRATFITTALEDGASLEQVQKAVGHRDPSTTKLYDRRGYNPEKSAAFFASY
;
A
#
# COMPACT_ATOMS: atom_id res chain seq x y z
N MET A 1 2.22 -6.52 18.88
CA MET A 1 2.48 -5.33 19.71
C MET A 1 3.46 -5.57 20.88
N ALA A 2 3.64 -6.80 21.36
CA ALA A 2 4.56 -7.12 22.47
C ALA A 2 6.00 -6.59 22.28
N ALA A 3 6.60 -6.78 21.09
CA ALA A 3 7.95 -6.27 20.78
C ALA A 3 8.07 -4.73 20.84
N ALA A 4 6.97 -4.01 20.64
CA ALA A 4 6.94 -2.56 20.64
C ALA A 4 6.78 -1.96 22.06
N GLY A 5 6.55 -2.80 23.09
CA GLY A 5 6.52 -2.41 24.50
C GLY A 5 5.33 -1.54 24.92
N HIS A 6 4.23 -1.60 24.17
CA HIS A 6 2.98 -0.88 24.47
C HIS A 6 1.75 -1.70 24.07
N ALA A 7 1.85 -3.03 24.17
CA ALA A 7 0.77 -3.94 23.79
C ALA A 7 -0.48 -3.75 24.67
N ASP A 8 -0.28 -3.40 25.94
CA ASP A 8 -1.36 -3.23 26.92
C ASP A 8 -2.05 -1.86 26.79
N ASP A 9 -1.51 -0.96 25.96
CA ASP A 9 -2.07 0.38 25.72
C ASP A 9 -2.97 0.38 24.48
N LEU A 10 -4.18 -0.16 24.64
CA LEU A 10 -5.16 -0.33 23.56
C LEU A 10 -5.74 0.99 23.02
N ASP A 11 -5.79 2.03 23.86
CA ASP A 11 -6.27 3.36 23.45
C ASP A 11 -5.17 4.22 22.80
N GLY A 12 -3.93 3.75 22.84
CA GLY A 12 -2.80 4.45 22.27
C GLY A 12 -2.66 4.25 20.76
N PRO A 13 -1.93 5.14 20.06
CA PRO A 13 -1.69 4.97 18.62
C PRO A 13 -0.83 3.72 18.36
N LEU A 14 -1.25 2.94 17.36
CA LEU A 14 -0.56 1.72 16.91
C LEU A 14 0.89 2.00 16.46
N PHE A 15 1.09 3.11 15.75
CA PHE A 15 2.41 3.54 15.29
C PHE A 15 2.87 4.75 16.09
N ARG A 16 3.91 4.55 16.91
CA ARG A 16 4.55 5.59 17.72
C ARG A 16 5.89 6.02 17.11
N PRO A 17 6.29 7.30 17.23
CA PRO A 17 7.60 7.74 16.78
C PRO A 17 8.73 6.97 17.47
N LEU A 18 9.65 6.43 16.69
CA LEU A 18 10.90 5.86 17.20
C LEU A 18 11.96 6.96 17.13
N ARG A 19 12.33 7.58 18.27
CA ARG A 19 13.49 8.48 18.31
C ARG A 19 14.77 7.65 18.40
N HIS A 20 15.76 7.99 17.56
CA HIS A 20 17.07 7.35 17.45
C HIS A 20 17.83 7.18 18.78
N ASN A 21 17.51 7.96 19.83
CA ASN A 21 18.30 8.02 21.05
C ASN A 21 17.63 7.40 22.29
N GLY A 22 16.76 6.39 22.11
CA GLY A 22 16.15 5.61 23.22
C GLY A 22 15.18 6.37 24.13
N ARG A 23 15.16 7.70 24.06
CA ARG A 23 14.31 8.56 24.88
C ARG A 23 12.98 8.77 24.20
N SER A 24 12.02 7.99 24.70
CA SER A 24 10.56 8.06 24.51
C SER A 24 9.98 7.01 23.57
N ARG A 25 10.06 5.75 24.02
CA ARG A 25 9.06 4.70 23.73
C ARG A 25 7.70 4.99 24.38
N THR A 26 7.65 6.03 25.21
CA THR A 26 6.51 6.47 26.03
C THR A 26 5.70 7.61 25.42
N ALA A 27 6.11 8.17 24.28
CA ALA A 27 5.33 9.22 23.62
C ALA A 27 4.04 8.59 23.07
N ARG A 28 2.94 8.75 23.81
CA ARG A 28 1.57 8.36 23.43
C ARG A 28 1.02 9.32 22.35
N ARG A 29 1.79 9.52 21.29
CA ARG A 29 1.48 10.40 20.16
C ARG A 29 1.64 9.68 18.85
N HIS A 30 0.89 10.11 17.84
CA HIS A 30 0.97 9.55 16.50
C HIS A 30 2.37 9.73 15.88
N MET A 31 2.78 8.74 15.10
CA MET A 31 3.90 8.86 14.19
C MET A 31 3.66 10.00 13.18
N ALA A 32 4.72 10.68 12.74
CA ALA A 32 4.60 11.69 11.71
C ALA A 32 4.05 11.06 10.41
N PRO A 33 3.14 11.72 9.68
CA PRO A 33 2.50 11.16 8.49
C PRO A 33 3.49 10.70 7.41
N ASP A 34 4.62 11.40 7.28
CA ASP A 34 5.65 11.14 6.27
C ASP A 34 6.75 10.19 6.76
N ALA A 35 6.67 9.67 7.99
CA ALA A 35 7.69 8.79 8.55
C ALA A 35 7.85 7.50 7.75
N ILE A 36 6.74 6.92 7.28
CA ILE A 36 6.76 5.72 6.43
C ILE A 36 7.49 6.02 5.13
N ASP A 37 7.16 7.13 4.46
CA ASP A 37 7.82 7.55 3.23
C ASP A 37 9.33 7.77 3.40
N ARG A 38 9.77 8.34 4.54
CA ARG A 38 11.20 8.47 4.84
C ARG A 38 11.89 7.12 4.97
N VAL A 39 11.25 6.15 5.64
CA VAL A 39 11.78 4.79 5.79
C VAL A 39 11.87 4.11 4.42
N LEU A 40 10.84 4.23 3.59
CA LEU A 40 10.82 3.66 2.25
C LEU A 40 11.92 4.23 1.36
N ARG A 41 12.06 5.57 1.31
CA ARG A 41 13.14 6.22 0.55
C ARG A 41 14.52 5.77 1.02
N LYS A 42 14.73 5.62 2.33
CA LYS A 42 16.00 5.12 2.88
C LYS A 42 16.33 3.72 2.34
N TYR A 43 15.37 2.80 2.33
CA TYR A 43 15.61 1.44 1.85
C TYR A 43 15.69 1.35 0.33
N ALA A 44 14.87 2.12 -0.40
CA ALA A 44 14.95 2.22 -1.85
C ALA A 44 16.35 2.69 -2.30
N ALA A 45 16.89 3.74 -1.66
CA ALA A 45 18.24 4.21 -1.94
C ALA A 45 19.32 3.14 -1.66
N ARG A 46 19.18 2.37 -0.57
CA ARG A 46 20.11 1.27 -0.25
C ARG A 46 20.07 0.12 -1.25
N LEU A 47 18.94 -0.08 -1.91
CA LEU A 47 18.75 -1.08 -2.95
C LEU A 47 19.17 -0.58 -4.35
N GLY A 48 19.66 0.67 -4.47
CA GLY A 48 20.01 1.25 -5.77
C GLY A 48 18.80 1.58 -6.64
N LEU A 49 17.60 1.65 -6.06
CA LEU A 49 16.39 1.99 -6.77
C LEU A 49 16.38 3.50 -7.10
N THR A 50 16.43 3.83 -8.40
CA THR A 50 16.59 5.21 -8.90
C THR A 50 15.27 5.96 -9.03
N HIS A 51 14.13 5.27 -9.04
CA HIS A 51 12.82 5.90 -9.09
C HIS A 51 12.35 6.39 -7.71
N ALA A 52 11.45 7.37 -7.70
CA ALA A 52 10.84 7.88 -6.48
C ALA A 52 9.80 6.90 -5.92
N TYR A 53 10.25 5.92 -5.14
CA TYR A 53 9.35 5.00 -4.42
C TYR A 53 8.80 5.64 -3.15
N SER A 54 7.50 5.50 -2.93
CA SER A 54 6.77 6.00 -1.75
C SER A 54 5.71 4.98 -1.28
N ALA A 55 5.03 5.30 -0.17
CA ALA A 55 3.88 4.53 0.29
C ALA A 55 2.77 4.49 -0.78
N HIS A 56 2.64 5.55 -1.59
CA HIS A 56 1.71 5.58 -2.70
C HIS A 56 2.08 4.55 -3.79
N SER A 57 3.38 4.38 -4.07
CA SER A 57 3.85 3.34 -5.01
C SER A 57 3.48 1.93 -4.52
N MET A 58 3.59 1.68 -3.21
CA MET A 58 3.17 0.40 -2.64
C MET A 58 1.66 0.16 -2.75
N ARG A 59 0.85 1.21 -2.55
CA ARG A 59 -0.60 1.12 -2.76
C ARG A 59 -0.93 0.80 -4.22
N ALA A 60 -0.25 1.43 -5.17
CA ALA A 60 -0.38 1.11 -6.59
C ALA A 60 -0.04 -0.36 -6.88
N THR A 61 1.09 -0.86 -6.34
CA THR A 61 1.47 -2.27 -6.49
C THR A 61 0.41 -3.21 -5.91
N PHE A 62 -0.13 -2.92 -4.72
CA PHE A 62 -1.20 -3.71 -4.11
C PHE A 62 -2.45 -3.77 -5.01
N ILE A 63 -2.89 -2.63 -5.55
CA ILE A 63 -4.07 -2.57 -6.42
C ILE A 63 -3.83 -3.40 -7.68
N THR A 64 -2.71 -3.18 -8.38
CA THR A 64 -2.38 -3.88 -9.61
C THR A 64 -2.29 -5.39 -9.40
N THR A 65 -1.53 -5.83 -8.40
CA THR A 65 -1.33 -7.27 -8.11
C THR A 65 -2.62 -7.95 -7.69
N ALA A 66 -3.45 -7.32 -6.85
CA ALA A 66 -4.74 -7.89 -6.47
C ALA A 66 -5.68 -8.07 -7.67
N LEU A 67 -5.69 -7.12 -8.61
CA LEU A 67 -6.50 -7.22 -9.83
C LEU A 67 -5.97 -8.30 -10.79
N GLU A 68 -4.64 -8.39 -10.94
CA GLU A 68 -3.96 -9.41 -11.73
C GLU A 68 -4.22 -10.83 -11.19
N ASP A 69 -4.21 -11.00 -9.86
CA ASP A 69 -4.53 -12.26 -9.16
C ASP A 69 -6.04 -12.61 -9.18
N GLY A 70 -6.85 -11.82 -9.89
CA GLY A 70 -8.25 -12.14 -10.17
C GLY A 70 -9.26 -11.55 -9.18
N ALA A 71 -8.84 -10.69 -8.25
CA ALA A 71 -9.81 -9.97 -7.41
C ALA A 71 -10.72 -9.08 -8.27
N SER A 72 -11.98 -8.94 -7.84
CA SER A 72 -12.91 -8.03 -8.51
C SER A 72 -12.51 -6.58 -8.26
N LEU A 73 -12.87 -5.69 -9.19
CA LEU A 73 -12.61 -4.25 -9.05
C LEU A 73 -13.23 -3.70 -7.75
N GLU A 74 -14.42 -4.17 -7.39
CA GLU A 74 -15.16 -3.77 -6.20
C GLU A 74 -14.47 -4.21 -4.91
N GLN A 75 -13.94 -5.44 -4.88
CA GLN A 75 -13.18 -5.96 -3.73
C GLN A 75 -11.93 -5.13 -3.48
N VAL A 76 -11.17 -4.84 -4.54
CA VAL A 76 -9.94 -4.03 -4.45
C VAL A 76 -10.29 -2.59 -4.06
N GLN A 77 -11.31 -1.98 -4.67
CA GLN A 77 -11.80 -0.65 -4.33
C GLN A 77 -12.17 -0.53 -2.84
N LYS A 78 -12.91 -1.50 -2.31
CA LYS A 78 -13.29 -1.54 -0.90
C LYS A 78 -12.07 -1.71 0.01
N ALA A 79 -11.12 -2.57 -0.36
CA ALA A 79 -9.91 -2.82 0.42
C ALA A 79 -9.03 -1.56 0.53
N VAL A 80 -8.94 -0.76 -0.52
CA VAL A 80 -8.17 0.49 -0.50
C VAL A 80 -8.98 1.71 -0.06
N GLY A 81 -10.30 1.60 0.12
CA GLY A 81 -11.16 2.72 0.53
C GLY A 81 -11.31 3.81 -0.53
N HIS A 82 -11.29 3.46 -1.82
CA HIS A 82 -11.55 4.42 -2.90
C HIS A 82 -13.05 4.72 -2.99
N ARG A 83 -13.39 6.01 -2.90
CA ARG A 83 -14.77 6.48 -3.05
C ARG A 83 -15.27 6.33 -4.49
N ASP A 84 -14.41 6.61 -5.47
CA ASP A 84 -14.74 6.54 -6.89
C ASP A 84 -14.05 5.32 -7.53
N PRO A 85 -14.81 4.38 -8.13
CA PRO A 85 -14.28 3.24 -8.87
C PRO A 85 -13.29 3.62 -9.98
N SER A 86 -13.42 4.82 -10.56
CA SER A 86 -12.54 5.30 -11.64
C SER A 86 -11.07 5.31 -11.22
N THR A 87 -10.80 5.65 -9.96
CA THR A 87 -9.43 5.71 -9.39
C THR A 87 -8.78 4.33 -9.26
N THR A 88 -9.56 3.28 -9.01
CA THR A 88 -9.09 1.89 -9.00
C THR A 88 -8.92 1.37 -10.43
N LYS A 89 -9.84 1.75 -11.33
CA LYS A 89 -9.83 1.33 -12.74
C LYS A 89 -8.56 1.75 -13.49
N LEU A 90 -7.94 2.87 -13.12
CA LEU A 90 -6.65 3.30 -13.68
C LEU A 90 -5.52 2.26 -13.51
N TYR A 91 -5.64 1.37 -12.54
CA TYR A 91 -4.68 0.30 -12.28
C TYR A 91 -5.10 -1.05 -12.89
N ASP A 92 -6.30 -1.14 -13.45
CA ASP A 92 -6.77 -2.36 -14.09
C ASP A 92 -6.14 -2.52 -15.48
N ARG A 93 -5.08 -3.32 -15.56
CA ARG A 93 -4.36 -3.61 -16.80
C ARG A 93 -4.92 -4.80 -17.57
N ARG A 94 -5.99 -5.44 -17.10
CA ARG A 94 -6.61 -6.60 -17.75
C ARG A 94 -7.33 -6.25 -19.06
N GLY A 95 -7.58 -4.96 -19.30
CA GLY A 95 -8.31 -4.45 -20.47
C GLY A 95 -7.62 -4.68 -21.83
N TYR A 96 -6.35 -5.10 -21.86
CA TYR A 96 -5.68 -5.52 -23.09
C TYR A 96 -5.09 -6.92 -22.91
N ASN A 97 -5.96 -7.90 -22.74
CA ASN A 97 -5.61 -9.30 -22.78
C ASN A 97 -6.22 -9.92 -24.06
N PRO A 98 -5.44 -10.10 -25.15
CA PRO A 98 -5.96 -10.66 -26.40
C PRO A 98 -6.49 -12.08 -26.22
N GLU A 99 -5.94 -12.88 -25.30
CA GLU A 99 -6.44 -14.23 -25.00
C GLU A 99 -7.78 -14.27 -24.23
N LYS A 100 -8.26 -13.14 -23.69
CA LYS A 100 -9.58 -13.01 -23.03
C LYS A 100 -10.54 -12.08 -23.76
N SER A 101 -10.19 -11.65 -24.98
CA SER A 101 -11.03 -10.75 -25.78
C SER A 101 -12.31 -11.44 -26.24
N ALA A 102 -13.45 -10.74 -26.18
CA ALA A 102 -14.71 -11.20 -26.76
C ALA A 102 -14.57 -11.54 -28.27
N ALA A 103 -13.61 -10.91 -28.96
CA ALA A 103 -13.28 -11.23 -30.34
C ALA A 103 -12.70 -12.65 -30.53
N PHE A 104 -12.10 -13.24 -29.48
CA PHE A 104 -11.57 -14.61 -29.51
C PHE A 104 -12.69 -15.67 -29.42
N PHE A 105 -13.84 -15.32 -28.82
CA PHE A 105 -15.01 -16.21 -28.69
C PHE A 105 -16.07 -15.98 -29.77
N ALA A 106 -15.90 -14.95 -30.60
CA ALA A 106 -16.71 -14.75 -31.78
C ALA A 106 -16.12 -15.55 -32.96
N SER A 107 -16.49 -16.83 -33.08
CA SER A 107 -16.26 -17.58 -34.32
C SER A 107 -17.29 -17.18 -35.38
N TYR A 108 -16.82 -16.91 -36.61
CA TYR A 108 -17.62 -16.84 -37.84
C TYR A 108 -17.94 -18.25 -38.34
#